data_AF-A0A2G8JT53-F1
#
_entry.id   AF-A0A2G8JT53-F1
#
_cell.length_a   1.000
_cell.length_b   1.000
_cell.length_c   1.000
_cell.angle_alpha   90.00
_cell.angle_beta   90.00
_cell.angle_gamma   90.00
#
_symmetry.space_group_name_H-M   'P 1'
#
loop_
_entity.id
_entity.type
_entity.pdbx_description
1 polymer ?
#
loop_
_entity_poly.entity_id
_entity_poly.type
_entity_poly.pdbx_seq_one_letter_code
_entity_poly.pdbx_strand_id
1 'polypeptide(L)'
;MLPRRCRAGSKLDKLARDIADKCPHSSSKEDLIAYLQRIALYCHQLNITSKVKAEIQSISGEVVVSGLESATSLIQAAKNLMIAVVLTVKASYVASTKYKRKSGIDLQSVQWKMKAPEKKPLVPMEPSADIEARIRKSAKKKDINPVQALSEFREKGIF
;
A
#
# COMPACT_ATOMS: atom_id res chain seq x y z
N MET A 1 28.07 -9.94 3.25
CA MET A 1 26.83 -9.78 4.05
C MET A 1 25.63 -9.66 3.12
N LEU A 2 24.60 -10.50 3.26
CA LEU A 2 23.31 -10.30 2.57
C LEU A 2 22.59 -9.06 3.14
N PRO A 3 21.98 -8.20 2.30
CA PRO A 3 21.28 -7.01 2.76
C PRO A 3 20.18 -7.36 3.76
N ARG A 4 20.02 -6.55 4.82
CA ARG A 4 19.07 -6.81 5.93
C ARG A 4 17.62 -7.07 5.47
N ARG A 5 17.23 -6.51 4.32
CA ARG A 5 15.93 -6.76 3.65
C ARG A 5 15.71 -8.22 3.26
N CYS A 6 16.75 -8.97 2.88
CA CYS A 6 16.64 -10.38 2.52
C CYS A 6 16.36 -11.28 3.74
N ARG A 7 16.88 -10.92 4.92
CA ARG A 7 16.60 -11.66 6.17
C ARG A 7 15.14 -11.57 6.60
N ALA A 8 14.50 -10.42 6.39
CA ALA A 8 13.05 -10.27 6.58
C ALA A 8 12.26 -11.05 5.52
N GLY A 9 12.76 -11.10 4.28
CA GLY A 9 12.21 -11.91 3.19
C GLY A 9 12.08 -13.39 3.55
N SER A 10 13.07 -13.99 4.21
CA SER A 10 13.01 -15.40 4.63
C SER A 10 11.91 -15.68 5.68
N LYS A 11 11.58 -14.71 6.54
CA LYS A 11 10.47 -14.86 7.50
C LYS A 11 9.13 -14.77 6.79
N LEU A 12 8.99 -13.82 5.86
CA LEU A 12 7.81 -13.70 5.01
C LEU A 12 7.59 -14.98 4.18
N ASP A 13 8.66 -15.53 3.61
CA ASP A 13 8.62 -16.75 2.81
C ASP A 13 8.09 -17.94 3.62
N LYS A 14 8.56 -18.15 4.85
CA LYS A 14 8.03 -19.20 5.74
C LYS A 14 6.54 -19.03 6.03
N LEU A 15 6.12 -17.85 6.47
CA LEU A 15 4.71 -17.58 6.79
C LEU A 15 3.80 -17.74 5.57
N ALA A 16 4.24 -17.26 4.40
CA ALA A 16 3.48 -17.37 3.17
C ALA A 16 3.39 -18.83 2.68
N ARG A 17 4.45 -19.64 2.83
CA ARG A 17 4.40 -21.08 2.53
C ARG A 17 3.44 -21.82 3.44
N ASP A 18 3.45 -21.53 4.74
CA ASP A 18 2.50 -22.12 5.69
C ASP A 18 1.04 -21.78 5.31
N ILE A 19 0.79 -20.56 4.82
CA ILE A 19 -0.53 -20.16 4.31
C ILE A 19 -0.86 -20.89 2.99
N ALA A 20 0.12 -21.04 2.10
CA ALA A 20 -0.02 -21.71 0.81
C ALA A 20 -0.36 -23.20 0.98
N ASP A 21 0.27 -23.88 1.94
CA ASP A 21 0.07 -25.31 2.18
C ASP A 21 -1.30 -25.63 2.77
N LYS A 22 -1.85 -24.70 3.57
CA LYS A 22 -3.19 -24.82 4.12
C LYS A 22 -4.29 -24.29 3.18
N CYS A 23 -3.93 -23.78 2.00
CA CYS A 23 -4.87 -23.23 1.02
C CYS A 23 -5.43 -24.34 0.11
N PRO A 24 -6.75 -24.59 0.10
CA PRO A 24 -7.34 -25.67 -0.70
C PRO A 24 -7.59 -25.32 -2.18
N HIS A 25 -7.63 -24.04 -2.60
CA HIS A 25 -7.63 -23.72 -4.05
C HIS A 25 -6.20 -23.61 -4.59
N SER A 26 -5.97 -24.29 -5.71
CA SER A 26 -4.70 -24.30 -6.44
C SER A 26 -4.28 -22.92 -6.93
N SER A 27 -5.20 -22.12 -7.48
CA SER A 27 -4.84 -20.82 -8.10
C SER A 27 -4.22 -19.83 -7.11
N SER A 28 -4.83 -19.63 -5.93
CA SER A 28 -4.27 -18.74 -4.91
C SER A 28 -2.95 -19.25 -4.32
N LYS A 29 -2.77 -20.59 -4.29
CA LYS A 29 -1.52 -21.23 -3.87
C LYS A 29 -0.42 -21.00 -4.91
N GLU A 30 -0.72 -21.20 -6.19
CA GLU A 30 0.20 -20.99 -7.31
C GLU A 30 0.67 -19.54 -7.40
N ASP A 31 -0.25 -18.57 -7.33
CA ASP A 31 0.08 -17.14 -7.30
C ASP A 31 1.04 -16.82 -6.16
N LEU A 32 0.78 -17.36 -4.97
CA LEU A 32 1.59 -17.10 -3.79
C LEU A 32 3.01 -17.67 -3.93
N ILE A 33 3.14 -18.90 -4.42
CA ILE A 33 4.44 -19.53 -4.69
C ILE A 33 5.22 -18.74 -5.75
N ALA A 34 4.55 -18.31 -6.83
CA ALA A 34 5.17 -17.52 -7.89
C ALA A 34 5.69 -16.16 -7.37
N TYR A 35 4.94 -15.49 -6.49
CA TYR A 35 5.42 -14.24 -5.88
C TYR A 35 6.60 -14.45 -4.93
N LEU A 36 6.64 -15.56 -4.19
CA LEU A 36 7.78 -15.90 -3.34
C LEU A 36 9.07 -16.14 -4.15
N GLN A 37 8.97 -16.84 -5.28
CA GLN A 37 10.09 -17.02 -6.19
C GLN A 37 10.55 -15.67 -6.78
N ARG A 38 9.62 -14.77 -7.13
CA ARG A 38 9.94 -13.40 -7.56
C ARG A 38 10.68 -12.60 -6.49
N ILE A 39 10.27 -12.71 -5.22
CA ILE A 39 10.99 -12.06 -4.10
C ILE A 39 12.43 -12.57 -4.02
N ALA A 40 12.65 -13.89 -4.13
CA ALA A 40 13.99 -14.47 -4.11
C ALA A 40 14.87 -13.93 -5.25
N LEU A 41 14.33 -13.87 -6.47
CA LEU A 41 15.00 -13.28 -7.63
C LEU A 41 15.36 -11.81 -7.39
N TYR A 42 14.42 -10.98 -6.94
CA TYR A 42 14.67 -9.55 -6.73
C TYR A 42 15.60 -9.27 -5.56
N CYS A 43 15.60 -10.12 -4.52
CA CYS A 43 16.60 -10.08 -3.46
C CYS A 43 18.02 -10.34 -4.00
N HIS A 44 18.16 -11.29 -4.93
CA HIS A 44 19.43 -11.57 -5.58
C HIS A 44 19.88 -10.41 -6.48
N GLN A 45 18.98 -9.88 -7.31
CA GLN A 45 19.25 -8.71 -8.16
C GLN A 45 19.69 -7.51 -7.31
N LEU A 46 18.99 -7.22 -6.22
CA LEU A 46 19.34 -6.14 -5.30
C LEU A 46 20.74 -6.32 -4.69
N ASN A 47 21.12 -7.56 -4.37
CA ASN A 47 22.45 -7.86 -3.86
C ASN A 47 23.54 -7.66 -4.91
N ILE A 48 23.29 -8.01 -6.19
CA ILE A 48 24.22 -7.75 -7.29
C ILE A 48 24.34 -6.24 -7.52
N THR A 49 23.22 -5.54 -7.76
CA THR A 49 23.22 -4.11 -8.08
C THR A 49 23.76 -3.24 -6.94
N SER A 50 23.64 -3.69 -5.68
CA SER A 50 24.22 -2.98 -4.53
C SER A 50 25.75 -3.06 -4.42
N LYS A 51 26.40 -3.97 -5.16
CA LYS A 51 27.85 -4.20 -5.09
C LYS A 51 28.63 -3.57 -6.24
N VAL A 52 27.93 -3.10 -7.28
CA VAL A 52 28.56 -2.43 -8.41
C VAL A 52 29.09 -1.09 -7.94
N LYS A 53 30.41 -0.95 -7.88
CA LYS A 53 31.06 0.34 -7.60
C LYS A 53 30.89 1.24 -8.82
N ALA A 54 30.56 2.51 -8.59
CA ALA A 54 30.65 3.51 -9.64
C ALA A 54 32.12 3.67 -10.02
N GLU A 55 32.44 3.52 -11.29
CA GLU A 55 33.75 3.91 -11.81
C GLU A 55 33.73 5.41 -12.10
N ILE A 56 34.85 6.08 -11.85
CA ILE A 56 35.07 7.46 -12.22
C ILE A 56 36.15 7.42 -13.29
N GLN A 57 35.79 7.73 -14.54
CA GLN A 57 36.72 7.79 -15.65
C GLN A 57 36.92 9.27 -16.03
N SER A 58 38.18 9.72 -16.04
CA SER A 58 38.52 11.04 -16.55
C SER A 58 38.83 10.91 -18.04
N ILE A 59 37.92 11.37 -18.89
CA ILE A 59 38.08 11.35 -20.35
C ILE A 59 38.31 12.80 -20.77
N SER A 60 39.49 13.10 -21.32
CA SER A 60 39.79 14.43 -21.88
C SER A 60 39.63 15.63 -20.90
N GLY A 61 39.88 15.42 -19.60
CA GLY A 61 39.75 16.46 -18.58
C GLY A 61 38.34 16.68 -18.04
N GLU A 62 37.35 15.94 -18.57
CA GLU A 62 35.98 15.90 -18.07
C GLU A 62 35.80 14.66 -17.18
N VAL A 63 35.25 14.85 -15.98
CA VAL A 63 34.96 13.76 -15.05
C VAL A 63 33.68 13.07 -15.48
N VAL A 64 33.79 11.93 -16.15
CA VAL A 64 32.65 11.09 -16.50
C VAL A 64 32.43 10.07 -15.40
N VAL A 65 31.30 10.17 -14.70
CA VAL A 65 30.91 9.21 -13.66
C VAL A 65 30.12 8.07 -14.30
N SER A 66 30.80 6.94 -14.57
CA SER A 66 30.18 5.68 -14.96
C SER A 66 29.57 5.00 -13.73
N GLY A 67 28.46 5.56 -13.25
CA GLY A 67 27.74 5.04 -12.07
C GLY A 67 26.24 5.32 -12.06
N LEU A 68 25.74 6.21 -12.93
CA LEU A 68 24.33 6.56 -12.98
C LEU A 68 23.43 5.36 -13.32
N GLU A 69 23.84 4.55 -14.30
CA GLU A 69 23.11 3.34 -14.72
C GLU A 69 23.09 2.25 -13.62
N SER A 70 24.14 2.19 -12.80
CA SER A 70 24.18 1.31 -11.63
C SER A 70 23.18 1.76 -10.57
N ALA A 71 23.09 3.07 -10.31
CA ALA A 71 22.13 3.63 -9.36
C ALA A 71 20.67 3.44 -9.84
N THR A 72 20.38 3.67 -11.13
CA THR A 72 19.04 3.44 -11.69
C THR A 72 18.65 1.96 -11.64
N SER A 73 19.58 1.05 -11.94
CA SER A 73 19.38 -0.40 -11.82
C SER A 73 19.10 -0.84 -10.38
N LEU A 74 19.81 -0.27 -9.41
CA LEU A 74 19.59 -0.52 -7.98
C LEU A 74 18.20 -0.05 -7.54
N ILE A 75 17.79 1.15 -7.96
CA ILE A 75 16.45 1.69 -7.68
C ILE A 75 15.37 0.77 -8.27
N GLN A 76 15.54 0.31 -9.51
CA GLN A 76 14.56 -0.54 -10.17
C GLN A 76 14.45 -1.92 -9.50
N ALA A 77 15.57 -2.54 -9.13
CA ALA A 77 15.57 -3.78 -8.36
C ALA A 77 14.83 -3.63 -7.03
N ALA A 78 15.02 -2.49 -6.34
CA ALA A 78 14.30 -2.20 -5.09
C ALA A 78 12.79 -2.02 -5.31
N LYS A 79 12.37 -1.31 -6.38
CA LYS A 79 10.96 -1.15 -6.74
C LYS A 79 10.30 -2.50 -7.03
N ASN A 80 10.95 -3.32 -7.84
CA ASN A 80 10.46 -4.66 -8.20
C ASN A 80 10.29 -5.54 -6.96
N LEU A 81 11.27 -5.52 -6.05
CA LEU A 81 11.19 -6.23 -4.77
C LEU A 81 9.99 -5.77 -3.94
N MET A 82 9.76 -4.46 -3.82
CA MET A 82 8.62 -3.94 -3.05
C MET A 82 7.28 -4.35 -3.66
N ILE A 83 7.15 -4.30 -4.99
CA ILE A 83 5.93 -4.75 -5.69
C ILE A 83 5.66 -6.22 -5.40
N ALA A 84 6.66 -7.09 -5.52
CA ALA A 84 6.50 -8.52 -5.24
C ALA A 84 6.11 -8.80 -3.78
N VAL A 85 6.67 -8.06 -2.83
CA VAL A 85 6.28 -8.15 -1.40
C VAL A 85 4.82 -7.75 -1.22
N VAL A 86 4.38 -6.63 -1.80
CA VAL A 86 2.97 -6.17 -1.69
C VAL A 86 2.01 -7.20 -2.30
N LEU A 87 2.35 -7.76 -3.46
CA LEU A 87 1.54 -8.81 -4.09
C LEU A 87 1.46 -10.07 -3.22
N THR A 88 2.59 -10.50 -2.64
CA THR A 88 2.64 -11.64 -1.71
C THR A 88 1.75 -11.41 -0.49
N VAL A 89 1.80 -10.21 0.11
CA VAL A 89 0.96 -9.86 1.28
C VAL A 89 -0.52 -9.85 0.91
N LYS A 90 -0.88 -9.28 -0.24
CA LYS A 90 -2.28 -9.27 -0.73
C LYS A 90 -2.78 -10.68 -1.02
N ALA A 91 -1.99 -11.51 -1.70
CA ALA A 91 -2.34 -12.90 -1.98
C ALA A 91 -2.48 -13.71 -0.68
N SER A 92 -1.57 -13.53 0.27
CA SER A 92 -1.63 -14.15 1.61
C SER A 92 -2.89 -13.73 2.37
N TYR A 93 -3.30 -12.46 2.28
CA TYR A 93 -4.53 -11.97 2.89
C TYR A 93 -5.76 -12.67 2.29
N VAL A 94 -5.84 -12.74 0.95
CA VAL A 94 -6.94 -13.42 0.27
C VAL A 94 -6.95 -14.91 0.64
N ALA A 95 -5.79 -15.55 0.63
CA ALA A 95 -5.61 -16.97 0.93
C ALA A 95 -5.79 -17.34 2.40
N SER A 96 -5.80 -16.39 3.33
CA SER A 96 -6.08 -16.67 4.75
C SER A 96 -7.51 -16.29 5.14
N THR A 97 -8.06 -15.22 4.56
CA THR A 97 -9.40 -14.74 4.94
C THR A 97 -10.54 -15.41 4.18
N LYS A 98 -10.36 -15.81 2.91
CA LYS A 98 -11.41 -16.52 2.17
C LYS A 98 -11.70 -17.90 2.77
N TYR A 99 -10.69 -18.59 3.30
CA TYR A 99 -10.85 -19.97 3.78
C TYR A 99 -11.17 -20.08 5.27
N LYS A 100 -10.76 -19.08 6.08
CA LYS A 100 -11.28 -18.95 7.45
C LYS A 100 -12.82 -18.92 7.46
N ARG A 101 -13.44 -18.28 6.47
CA ARG A 101 -14.91 -18.20 6.34
C ARG A 101 -15.57 -19.49 5.83
N LYS A 102 -14.86 -20.30 5.04
CA LYS A 102 -15.46 -21.47 4.35
C LYS A 102 -15.28 -22.79 5.08
N SER A 103 -14.20 -22.97 5.84
CA SER A 103 -13.79 -24.28 6.35
C SER A 103 -13.79 -24.41 7.86
N GLY A 104 -13.96 -23.31 8.61
CA GLY A 104 -13.77 -23.32 10.07
C GLY A 104 -12.34 -23.66 10.52
N ILE A 105 -11.42 -23.91 9.59
CA ILE A 105 -10.00 -24.18 9.86
C ILE A 105 -9.37 -22.86 10.29
N ASP A 106 -8.89 -22.83 11.53
CA ASP A 106 -8.17 -21.68 12.05
C ASP A 106 -6.78 -21.62 11.41
N LEU A 107 -6.68 -20.87 10.32
CA LEU A 107 -5.44 -20.59 9.60
C LEU A 107 -4.54 -19.60 10.39
N GLN A 108 -4.60 -19.59 11.73
CA GLN A 108 -3.95 -18.61 12.61
C GLN A 108 -2.43 -18.73 12.64
N SER A 109 -1.78 -18.33 11.55
CA SER A 109 -0.38 -17.90 11.56
C SER A 109 -0.25 -16.37 11.58
N VAL A 110 -1.26 -15.63 11.10
CA VAL A 110 -1.21 -14.17 10.93
C VAL A 110 -2.56 -13.52 11.27
N GLN A 111 -2.54 -12.46 12.08
CA GLN A 111 -3.70 -11.60 12.34
C GLN A 111 -3.65 -10.33 11.49
N TRP A 112 -4.67 -10.10 10.67
CA TRP A 112 -4.77 -8.94 9.78
C TRP A 112 -5.48 -7.77 10.44
N LYS A 113 -4.74 -6.68 10.71
CA LYS A 113 -5.31 -5.41 11.17
C LYS A 113 -5.50 -4.47 9.98
N MET A 114 -6.73 -4.34 9.49
CA MET A 114 -7.04 -3.46 8.37
C MET A 114 -7.36 -2.05 8.85
N LYS A 115 -6.78 -1.05 8.18
CA LYS A 115 -7.26 0.34 8.22
C LYS A 115 -8.12 0.58 6.98
N ALA A 116 -9.27 1.23 7.14
CA ALA A 116 -10.12 1.57 5.99
C ALA A 116 -9.31 2.41 4.98
N PRO A 117 -9.43 2.15 3.67
CA PRO A 117 -8.78 2.97 2.66
C PRO A 117 -9.23 4.43 2.81
N GLU A 118 -8.30 5.35 2.61
CA GLU A 118 -8.64 6.76 2.56
C GLU A 118 -9.57 7.02 1.37
N LYS A 119 -10.62 7.82 1.61
CA LYS A 119 -11.55 8.20 0.55
C LYS A 119 -10.77 9.04 -0.45
N LYS A 120 -10.56 8.50 -1.65
CA LYS A 120 -10.06 9.32 -2.75
C LYS A 120 -11.07 10.44 -2.99
N PRO A 121 -10.63 11.70 -3.11
CA PRO A 121 -11.55 12.77 -3.43
C PRO A 121 -12.20 12.47 -4.78
N LEU A 122 -13.52 12.64 -4.86
CA LEU A 122 -14.30 12.35 -6.06
C LEU A 122 -13.94 13.30 -7.22
N VAL A 123 -13.28 14.41 -6.90
CA VAL A 123 -12.78 15.41 -7.84
C VAL A 123 -11.29 15.62 -7.55
N PRO A 124 -10.39 15.50 -8.53
CA PRO A 124 -9.00 15.88 -8.37
C PRO A 124 -8.92 17.35 -7.93
N MET A 125 -8.36 17.61 -6.76
CA MET A 125 -8.05 18.96 -6.34
C MET A 125 -6.78 19.38 -7.09
N GLU A 126 -6.90 20.27 -8.07
CA GLU A 126 -5.73 20.97 -8.59
C GLU A 126 -5.08 21.75 -7.43
N PRO A 127 -3.75 21.80 -7.34
CA PRO A 127 -3.08 22.71 -6.42
C PRO A 127 -3.23 24.13 -6.94
N SER A 128 -4.41 24.73 -6.78
CA SER A 128 -4.60 26.16 -7.04
C SER A 128 -3.97 26.94 -5.89
N ALA A 129 -2.95 27.72 -6.24
CA ALA A 129 -2.24 28.66 -5.35
C ALA A 129 -3.13 29.83 -4.87
N ASP A 130 -4.43 29.85 -5.19
CA ASP A 130 -5.36 30.91 -4.83
C ASP A 130 -6.73 30.31 -4.48
N ILE A 131 -6.91 29.83 -3.25
CA ILE A 131 -8.25 29.63 -2.65
C ILE A 131 -8.34 30.41 -1.34
N GLU A 132 -8.01 31.70 -1.38
CA GLU A 132 -8.65 32.69 -0.50
C GLU A 132 -10.02 33.15 -1.07
N ALA A 133 -10.66 32.30 -1.89
CA ALA A 133 -12.05 32.49 -2.27
C ALA A 133 -12.94 32.14 -1.06
N ARG A 134 -12.98 33.09 -0.12
CA ARG A 134 -14.00 33.38 0.89
C ARG A 134 -15.25 32.49 0.73
N ILE A 135 -15.22 31.31 1.33
CA ILE A 135 -16.43 30.52 1.56
C ILE A 135 -17.30 31.39 2.45
N ARG A 136 -18.32 32.03 1.87
CA ARG A 136 -19.39 32.70 2.62
C ARG A 136 -19.99 31.62 3.51
N LYS A 137 -19.64 31.67 4.80
CA LYS A 137 -20.22 30.81 5.85
C LYS A 137 -21.73 30.78 5.66
N SER A 138 -22.25 29.63 5.22
CA SER A 138 -23.68 29.36 5.27
C SER A 138 -24.14 29.52 6.72
N ALA A 139 -25.33 30.10 6.91
CA ALA A 139 -25.86 30.49 8.21
C ALA A 139 -25.78 29.36 9.24
N LYS A 140 -25.34 29.69 10.47
CA LYS A 140 -25.33 28.74 11.59
C LYS A 140 -26.74 28.18 11.75
N LYS A 141 -26.90 26.85 11.63
CA LYS A 141 -28.13 26.14 11.95
C LYS A 141 -28.47 26.46 13.42
N LYS A 142 -29.47 27.29 13.66
CA LYS A 142 -30.01 27.50 15.00
C LYS A 142 -30.74 26.21 15.37
N ASP A 143 -30.40 25.66 16.52
CA ASP A 143 -31.14 24.57 17.14
C ASP A 143 -32.45 25.16 17.67
N ILE A 144 -33.51 25.02 16.89
CA ILE A 144 -34.82 25.59 17.20
C ILE A 144 -35.61 24.48 17.87
N ASN A 145 -35.98 24.69 19.14
CA ASN A 145 -36.80 23.75 19.88
C ASN A 145 -38.18 23.62 19.19
N PRO A 146 -38.61 22.40 18.83
CA PRO A 146 -39.80 22.20 17.99
C PRO A 146 -41.08 22.74 18.60
N VAL A 147 -41.19 22.77 19.94
CA VAL A 147 -42.37 23.34 20.64
C VAL A 147 -42.44 24.86 20.45
N GLN A 148 -41.29 25.53 20.42
CA GLN A 148 -41.23 26.98 20.29
C GLN A 148 -41.54 27.44 18.86
N ALA A 149 -41.12 26.67 17.85
CA ALA A 149 -41.48 26.91 16.45
C ALA A 149 -42.99 26.75 16.19
N LEU A 150 -43.63 25.77 16.85
CA LEU A 150 -45.08 25.55 16.73
C LEU A 150 -45.89 26.65 17.42
N SER A 151 -45.42 27.17 18.56
CA SER A 151 -46.06 28.31 19.24
C SER A 151 -46.03 29.59 18.41
N GLU A 152 -44.90 29.89 17.75
CA GLU A 152 -44.79 31.07 16.88
C GLU A 152 -45.71 30.98 15.64
N PHE A 153 -45.94 29.76 15.14
CA PHE A 153 -46.90 29.53 14.05
C PHE A 153 -48.35 29.74 14.49
N ARG A 154 -48.69 29.46 15.75
CA ARG A 154 -50.04 29.64 16.28
C ARG A 154 -50.36 31.10 16.60
N GLU A 155 -49.37 31.91 16.94
CA GLU A 155 -49.54 33.36 17.16
C GLU A 155 -49.72 34.16 15.86
N LYS A 156 -49.23 33.64 14.72
CA LYS A 156 -49.42 34.26 13.39
C LYS A 156 -50.68 33.78 12.67
N GLY A 157 -51.70 33.37 13.41
CA GLY A 157 -53.03 33.04 12.89
C GLY A 157 -53.69 34.24 12.23
N ILE A 158 -53.51 34.37 10.91
CA ILE A 158 -54.52 34.98 10.04
C ILE A 158 -55.36 33.80 9.54
N PHE A 159 -56.66 33.91 9.83
CA PHE A 159 -57.77 32.95 9.75
C PHE A 159 -58.00 32.10 11.01
#